data_AF-A0A7W1L6J7-F1
#
_entry.id   AF-A0A7W1L6J7-F1
#
_cell.length_a   1.000
_cell.length_b   1.000
_cell.length_c   1.000
_cell.angle_alpha   90.00
_cell.angle_beta   90.00
_cell.angle_gamma   90.00
#
_symmetry.space_group_name_H-M   'P 1'
#
loop_
_entity.id
_entity.type
_entity.pdbx_description
1 polymer ?
#
loop_
_entity_poly.entity_id
_entity_poly.type
_entity_poly.pdbx_seq_one_letter_code
_entity_poly.pdbx_strand_id
1 'polypeptide(L)'
;MRHSASAALPAPAERHVARTRRGDWNTIRTLLPYLWEYRGRVFAAMTCLVVAKVANVGVPVLLKEIVDALDRTTAALVVPLALLVAYGALRLATTLFTELREFLFAKVTQRAVRNIAVKVFRHLHALSLRFHLQRQTGGLTRDVERGQRGISTLVSFTLFSILPTLVEIALVSGILVARYDWTFMAITAGALLIYIAFTVLVTEWRTHFRRTMNELDSKANTRAIDSLLNYETVKYFGNEEWEARRYDESLQRYEKAAVKSQTSLSALNIGQSAIIAIAVTLIMWRATVGVVNGTMTLGDLVLVNAFMIQLYIPLNFLGVIYREIKQALADMERLFGLIEENAEIKDKPGAPELEMRGAEVRFAHVDFSYEANRQILFNVSFAIAPGRTVAVVGPSGSGKTTLARLLYRFYDVGSGGIAIDGQDLRDVTQASLRAAIGIVPQDTVLFNDTIEYNIAYGKPGATHAEIVAAAALAQIHDFIASLPDGYATPV
;
A
#
# COMPACT_ATOMS: atom_id res chain seq x y z
N MET A 1 -9.90 15.07 50.51
CA MET A 1 -9.75 15.32 49.06
C MET A 1 -10.21 14.08 48.31
N ARG A 2 -11.34 14.17 47.59
CA ARG A 2 -11.94 13.04 46.86
C ARG A 2 -11.27 12.94 45.49
N HIS A 3 -10.69 11.78 45.19
CA HIS A 3 -10.16 11.43 43.88
C HIS A 3 -11.29 11.46 42.83
N SER A 4 -11.21 12.39 41.88
CA SER A 4 -11.91 12.29 40.61
C SER A 4 -11.17 11.27 39.75
N ALA A 5 -11.71 10.05 39.69
CA ALA A 5 -11.31 9.08 38.68
C ALA A 5 -11.60 9.70 37.31
N SER A 6 -10.54 10.00 36.57
CA SER A 6 -10.63 10.25 35.13
C SER A 6 -11.20 8.99 34.50
N ALA A 7 -12.50 9.01 34.22
CA ALA A 7 -13.16 7.97 33.46
C ALA A 7 -12.56 8.00 32.06
N ALA A 8 -11.60 7.10 31.81
CA ALA A 8 -11.11 6.81 30.48
C ALA A 8 -12.33 6.59 29.58
N LEU A 9 -12.40 7.39 28.51
CA LEU A 9 -13.43 7.22 27.48
C LEU A 9 -13.44 5.74 27.06
N PRO A 10 -14.60 5.08 27.02
CA PRO A 10 -14.66 3.72 26.47
C PRO A 10 -14.08 3.76 25.07
N ALA A 11 -13.17 2.81 24.77
CA ALA A 11 -12.62 2.63 23.44
C ALA A 11 -13.78 2.67 22.43
N PRO A 12 -13.69 3.46 21.35
CA PRO A 12 -14.78 3.55 20.40
C PRO A 12 -15.10 2.13 19.94
N ALA A 13 -16.37 1.75 20.07
CA ALA A 13 -16.86 0.49 19.54
C ALA A 13 -16.38 0.41 18.10
N GLU A 14 -15.52 -0.56 17.79
CA GLU A 14 -15.13 -0.87 16.43
C GLU A 14 -16.43 -1.19 15.68
N ARG A 15 -17.04 -0.19 15.05
CA ARG A 15 -17.95 -0.44 13.95
C ARG A 15 -17.07 -1.11 12.92
N HIS A 16 -17.12 -2.43 12.91
CA HIS A 16 -16.72 -3.24 11.78
C HIS A 16 -17.39 -2.60 10.58
N VAL A 17 -16.64 -1.79 9.82
CA VAL A 17 -16.98 -1.43 8.46
C VAL A 17 -17.41 -2.75 7.85
N ALA A 18 -18.68 -2.82 7.44
CA ALA A 18 -19.20 -4.01 6.80
C ALA A 18 -18.17 -4.40 5.76
N ARG A 19 -17.48 -5.53 5.98
CA ARG A 19 -16.50 -6.07 5.04
C ARG A 19 -17.32 -6.42 3.81
N THR A 20 -17.56 -5.46 2.93
CA THR A 20 -17.80 -5.74 1.53
C THR A 20 -16.52 -6.43 1.10
N ARG A 21 -16.50 -7.76 1.21
CA ARG A 21 -15.44 -8.59 0.65
C ARG A 21 -15.46 -8.27 -0.84
N ARG A 22 -14.68 -7.28 -1.25
CA ARG A 22 -14.38 -7.11 -2.67
C ARG A 22 -13.63 -8.37 -3.02
N GLY A 23 -14.18 -9.16 -3.95
CA GLY A 23 -13.42 -10.28 -4.46
C GLY A 23 -12.10 -9.77 -5.00
N ASP A 24 -10.99 -10.49 -4.74
CA ASP A 24 -9.62 -10.17 -5.21
C ASP A 24 -9.61 -9.69 -6.68
N TRP A 25 -10.49 -10.27 -7.50
CA TRP A 25 -10.70 -9.93 -8.90
C TRP A 25 -11.20 -8.49 -9.15
N ASN A 26 -12.11 -7.98 -8.32
CA ASN A 26 -12.65 -6.63 -8.47
C ASN A 26 -11.58 -5.57 -8.14
N THR A 27 -10.72 -5.86 -7.16
CA THR A 27 -9.55 -5.03 -6.82
C THR A 27 -8.58 -4.95 -8.00
N ILE A 28 -8.27 -6.08 -8.63
CA ILE A 28 -7.42 -6.13 -9.84
C ILE A 28 -8.08 -5.36 -11.00
N ARG A 29 -9.38 -5.57 -11.23
CA ARG A 29 -10.13 -4.89 -12.29
C ARG A 29 -10.13 -3.37 -12.12
N THR A 30 -10.13 -2.89 -10.88
CA THR A 30 -10.11 -1.45 -10.56
C THR A 30 -8.77 -0.80 -10.93
N LEU A 31 -7.66 -1.55 -10.96
CA LEU A 31 -6.34 -1.06 -11.37
C LEU A 31 -6.15 -1.00 -12.89
N LEU A 32 -6.83 -1.89 -13.62
CA LEU A 32 -6.62 -2.07 -15.06
C LEU A 32 -6.75 -0.75 -15.85
N PRO A 33 -7.77 0.12 -15.61
CA PRO A 33 -7.89 1.40 -16.31
C PRO A 33 -6.70 2.33 -16.09
N TYR A 34 -6.12 2.37 -14.88
CA TYR A 34 -4.98 3.23 -14.57
C TYR A 34 -3.69 2.78 -15.28
N LEU A 35 -3.52 1.48 -15.47
CA LEU A 35 -2.42 0.94 -16.29
C LEU A 35 -2.68 1.17 -17.78
N TRP A 36 -3.94 1.04 -18.21
CA TRP A 36 -4.34 1.14 -19.61
C TRP A 36 -4.26 2.57 -20.19
N GLU A 37 -4.25 3.60 -19.34
CA GLU A 37 -3.92 4.99 -19.73
C GLU A 37 -2.60 5.05 -20.53
N TYR A 38 -1.67 4.13 -20.27
CA TYR A 38 -0.37 4.03 -20.92
C TYR A 38 -0.25 2.82 -21.87
N ARG A 39 -1.35 2.44 -22.54
CA ARG A 39 -1.44 1.26 -23.42
C ARG A 39 -0.25 1.03 -24.36
N GLY A 40 0.34 2.09 -24.92
CA GLY A 40 1.51 1.96 -25.81
C GLY A 40 2.76 1.45 -25.11
N ARG A 41 3.05 1.93 -23.89
CA ARG A 41 4.17 1.46 -23.07
C ARG A 41 3.91 0.07 -22.52
N VAL A 42 2.66 -0.20 -22.10
CA VAL A 42 2.25 -1.53 -21.63
C VAL A 42 2.43 -2.55 -22.75
N PHE A 43 1.97 -2.24 -23.97
CA PHE A 43 2.14 -3.12 -25.13
C PHE A 43 3.62 -3.36 -25.45
N ALA A 44 4.43 -2.30 -25.53
CA ALA A 44 5.87 -2.42 -25.76
C ALA A 44 6.57 -3.27 -24.69
N ALA A 45 6.22 -3.11 -23.42
CA ALA A 45 6.74 -3.92 -22.32
C ALA A 45 6.31 -5.39 -22.44
N MET A 46 5.05 -5.66 -22.82
CA MET A 46 4.57 -7.02 -23.06
C MET A 46 5.26 -7.68 -24.26
N THR A 47 5.54 -6.93 -25.33
CA THR A 47 6.35 -7.42 -26.46
C THR A 47 7.77 -7.75 -25.99
N CYS A 48 8.42 -6.87 -25.23
CA CYS A 48 9.74 -7.14 -24.68
C CYS A 48 9.75 -8.38 -23.76
N LEU A 49 8.69 -8.59 -22.96
CA LEU A 49 8.53 -9.79 -22.13
C LEU A 49 8.53 -11.06 -23.00
N VAL A 50 7.71 -11.09 -24.06
CA VAL A 50 7.62 -12.25 -24.94
C VAL A 50 8.95 -12.50 -25.64
N VAL A 51 9.58 -11.47 -26.20
CA VAL A 51 10.88 -11.58 -26.87
C VAL A 51 11.97 -12.06 -25.90
N ALA A 52 12.02 -11.53 -24.67
CA ALA A 52 12.95 -11.96 -23.65
C ALA A 52 12.78 -13.45 -23.31
N LYS A 53 11.54 -13.93 -23.20
CA LYS A 53 11.26 -15.34 -22.88
C LYS A 53 11.49 -16.28 -24.05
N VAL A 54 11.18 -15.88 -25.27
CA VAL A 54 11.56 -16.63 -26.47
C VAL A 54 13.09 -16.73 -26.56
N ALA A 55 13.81 -15.64 -26.32
CA ALA A 55 15.27 -15.67 -26.25
C ALA A 55 15.78 -16.61 -25.14
N ASN A 56 15.21 -16.51 -23.93
CA ASN A 56 15.64 -17.33 -22.80
C ASN A 56 15.45 -18.84 -23.05
N VAL A 57 14.34 -19.22 -23.67
CA VAL A 57 14.04 -20.61 -24.04
C VAL A 57 14.90 -21.08 -25.21
N GLY A 58 15.32 -20.18 -26.10
CA GLY A 58 16.24 -20.51 -27.18
C GLY A 58 17.67 -20.81 -26.69
N VAL A 59 18.08 -20.31 -25.52
CA VAL A 59 19.45 -20.52 -24.99
C VAL A 59 19.76 -22.01 -24.78
N PRO A 60 18.92 -22.81 -24.11
CA PRO A 60 19.07 -24.28 -24.05
C PRO A 60 19.03 -24.98 -25.41
N VAL A 61 18.18 -24.52 -26.34
CA VAL A 61 18.05 -25.11 -27.69
C VAL A 61 19.35 -24.97 -28.45
N LEU A 62 19.95 -23.78 -28.43
CA LEU A 62 21.22 -23.53 -29.10
C LEU A 62 22.39 -24.25 -28.40
N LEU A 63 22.33 -24.37 -27.06
CA LEU A 63 23.31 -25.16 -26.32
C LEU A 63 23.29 -26.64 -26.73
N LYS A 64 22.09 -27.21 -26.95
CA LYS A 64 21.96 -28.54 -27.54
C LYS A 64 22.67 -28.63 -28.90
N GLU A 65 22.41 -27.68 -29.80
CA GLU A 65 23.03 -27.69 -31.14
C GLU A 65 24.55 -27.60 -31.07
N ILE A 66 25.10 -26.82 -30.13
CA ILE A 66 26.55 -26.76 -29.88
C ILE A 66 27.09 -28.12 -29.45
N VAL A 67 26.44 -28.80 -28.50
CA VAL A 67 26.88 -30.12 -28.01
C VAL A 67 26.79 -31.16 -29.13
N ASP A 68 25.69 -31.18 -29.88
CA ASP A 68 25.49 -32.13 -30.99
C ASP A 68 26.47 -31.90 -32.14
N ALA A 69 26.89 -30.65 -32.39
CA ALA A 69 27.88 -30.31 -33.40
C ALA A 69 29.31 -30.73 -33.00
N LEU A 70 29.63 -30.71 -31.71
CA LEU A 70 30.94 -31.13 -31.18
C LEU A 70 31.13 -32.64 -31.15
N ASP A 71 30.04 -33.42 -31.05
CA ASP A 71 30.07 -34.88 -31.04
C ASP A 71 30.36 -35.49 -32.44
N ARG A 72 30.11 -34.75 -33.52
CA ARG A 72 30.40 -35.20 -34.89
C ARG A 72 31.86 -34.93 -35.28
N THR A 73 32.62 -36.00 -35.50
CA THR A 73 34.07 -36.05 -35.77
C THR A 73 34.57 -35.38 -37.07
N THR A 74 33.87 -34.41 -37.66
CA THR A 74 34.37 -33.69 -38.85
C THR A 74 34.37 -32.18 -38.63
N ALA A 75 35.60 -31.67 -38.49
CA ALA A 75 35.94 -30.29 -38.26
C ALA A 75 35.42 -29.37 -39.39
N ALA A 76 34.54 -28.46 -39.01
CA ALA A 76 34.60 -27.08 -39.49
C ALA A 76 34.50 -26.18 -38.26
N LEU A 77 35.65 -25.74 -37.73
CA LEU A 77 35.79 -24.83 -36.58
C LEU A 77 34.93 -23.55 -36.66
N VAL A 78 34.44 -23.20 -37.86
CA VAL A 78 33.58 -22.05 -38.13
C VAL A 78 32.15 -22.24 -37.59
N VAL A 79 31.59 -23.46 -37.61
CA VAL A 79 30.20 -23.73 -37.16
C VAL A 79 30.07 -23.61 -35.63
N PRO A 80 30.98 -24.17 -34.80
CA PRO A 80 30.95 -23.97 -33.35
C PRO A 80 31.10 -22.51 -32.92
N LEU A 81 31.92 -21.71 -33.63
CA LEU A 81 32.12 -20.31 -33.29
C LEU A 81 30.87 -19.46 -33.54
N ALA A 82 30.20 -19.64 -34.68
CA ALA A 82 28.95 -18.94 -34.99
C ALA A 82 27.83 -19.27 -33.98
N LEU A 83 27.71 -20.54 -33.57
CA LEU A 83 26.74 -20.96 -32.56
C LEU A 83 27.07 -20.39 -31.17
N LEU A 84 28.35 -20.31 -30.79
CA LEU A 84 28.78 -19.69 -29.53
C LEU A 84 28.50 -18.17 -29.52
N VAL A 85 28.74 -17.47 -30.63
CA VAL A 85 28.39 -16.06 -30.76
C VAL A 85 26.87 -15.87 -30.68
N ALA A 86 26.09 -16.71 -31.35
CA ALA A 86 24.64 -16.70 -31.26
C ALA A 86 24.14 -16.99 -29.82
N TYR A 87 24.81 -17.88 -29.09
CA TYR A 87 24.50 -18.17 -27.68
C TYR A 87 24.74 -16.96 -26.78
N GLY A 88 25.89 -16.29 -26.95
CA GLY A 88 26.21 -15.05 -26.25
C GLY A 88 25.21 -13.93 -26.59
N ALA A 89 24.87 -13.77 -27.86
CA ALA A 89 23.90 -12.79 -28.33
C ALA A 89 22.50 -13.04 -27.76
N LEU A 90 22.07 -14.31 -27.67
CA LEU A 90 20.77 -14.68 -27.15
C LEU A 90 20.68 -14.45 -25.64
N ARG A 91 21.73 -14.78 -24.87
CA ARG A 91 21.83 -14.41 -23.45
C ARG A 91 21.76 -12.89 -23.26
N LEU A 92 22.51 -12.14 -24.06
CA LEU A 92 22.48 -10.67 -24.01
C LEU A 92 21.09 -10.14 -24.35
N ALA A 93 20.42 -10.71 -25.36
CA ALA A 93 19.06 -10.34 -25.73
C ALA A 93 18.07 -10.62 -24.59
N THR A 94 18.15 -11.77 -23.91
CA THR A 94 17.32 -12.06 -22.74
C THR A 94 17.45 -10.98 -21.67
N THR A 95 18.68 -10.60 -21.30
CA THR A 95 18.91 -9.53 -20.32
C THR A 95 18.42 -8.19 -20.84
N LEU A 96 18.79 -7.81 -22.07
CA LEU A 96 18.42 -6.54 -22.70
C LEU A 96 16.90 -6.33 -22.72
N PHE A 97 16.14 -7.31 -23.19
CA PHE A 97 14.68 -7.19 -23.27
C PHE A 97 14.00 -7.27 -21.90
N THR A 98 14.61 -7.97 -20.92
CA THR A 98 14.13 -7.98 -19.53
C THR A 98 14.27 -6.60 -18.90
N GLU A 99 15.43 -5.96 -19.06
CA GLU A 99 15.71 -4.61 -18.56
C GLU A 99 14.92 -3.54 -19.34
N LEU A 100 14.82 -3.65 -20.66
CA LEU A 100 14.05 -2.70 -21.47
C LEU A 100 12.57 -2.69 -21.07
N ARG A 101 12.02 -3.88 -20.80
CA ARG A 101 10.68 -4.02 -20.23
C ARG A 101 10.57 -3.29 -18.89
N GLU A 102 11.56 -3.43 -17.99
CA GLU A 102 11.59 -2.74 -16.70
C GLU A 102 11.58 -1.21 -16.89
N PHE A 103 12.46 -0.69 -17.75
CA PHE A 103 12.52 0.74 -18.07
C PHE A 103 11.21 1.29 -18.62
N LEU A 104 10.54 0.54 -19.50
CA LEU A 104 9.25 0.92 -20.06
C LEU A 104 8.15 0.94 -18.99
N PHE A 105 8.16 -0.06 -18.10
CA PHE A 105 7.08 -0.29 -17.15
C PHE A 105 7.20 0.52 -15.86
N ALA A 106 8.41 0.81 -15.37
CA ALA A 106 8.63 1.56 -14.14
C ALA A 106 7.87 2.90 -14.10
N LYS A 107 7.90 3.65 -15.21
CA LYS A 107 7.17 4.92 -15.34
C LYS A 107 5.65 4.74 -15.35
N VAL A 108 5.14 3.61 -15.84
CA VAL A 108 3.70 3.28 -15.82
C VAL A 108 3.27 3.00 -14.39
N THR A 109 4.00 2.15 -13.66
CA THR A 109 3.70 1.82 -12.25
C THR A 109 3.70 3.07 -11.38
N GLN A 110 4.77 3.87 -11.42
CA GLN A 110 4.91 5.03 -10.54
C GLN A 110 3.85 6.12 -10.82
N ARG A 111 3.47 6.30 -12.09
CA ARG A 111 2.37 7.21 -12.46
C ARG A 111 1.02 6.70 -11.96
N ALA A 112 0.73 5.41 -12.10
CA ALA A 112 -0.50 4.82 -11.59
C ALA A 112 -0.60 4.99 -10.06
N VAL A 113 0.49 4.69 -9.33
CA VAL A 113 0.57 4.89 -7.87
C VAL A 113 0.34 6.36 -7.51
N ARG A 114 1.03 7.30 -8.16
CA ARG A 114 0.86 8.75 -7.92
C ARG A 114 -0.57 9.21 -8.16
N ASN A 115 -1.20 8.82 -9.28
CA ASN A 115 -2.54 9.25 -9.63
C ASN A 115 -3.58 8.73 -8.62
N ILE A 116 -3.45 7.47 -8.21
CA ILE A 116 -4.32 6.87 -7.18
C ILE A 116 -4.09 7.56 -5.83
N ALA A 117 -2.84 7.79 -5.43
CA ALA A 117 -2.48 8.49 -4.21
C ALA A 117 -3.12 9.88 -4.11
N VAL A 118 -2.97 10.69 -5.16
CA VAL A 118 -3.55 12.04 -5.21
C VAL A 118 -5.08 11.98 -5.19
N LYS A 119 -5.68 11.02 -5.90
CA LYS A 119 -7.14 10.83 -5.90
C LYS A 119 -7.67 10.47 -4.51
N VAL A 120 -7.01 9.55 -3.81
CA VAL A 120 -7.34 9.17 -2.43
C VAL A 120 -7.16 10.37 -1.51
N PHE A 121 -6.05 11.09 -1.59
CA PHE A 121 -5.78 12.26 -0.76
C PHE A 121 -6.86 13.34 -0.90
N ARG A 122 -7.25 13.67 -2.13
CA ARG A 122 -8.36 14.61 -2.38
C ARG A 122 -9.68 14.11 -1.81
N HIS A 123 -9.95 12.81 -1.95
CA HIS A 123 -11.17 12.22 -1.41
C HIS A 123 -11.19 12.26 0.12
N LEU A 124 -10.06 11.97 0.78
CA LEU A 124 -9.94 12.05 2.23
C LEU A 124 -10.25 13.46 2.75
N HIS A 125 -9.78 14.52 2.07
CA HIS A 125 -10.15 15.90 2.43
C HIS A 125 -11.64 16.24 2.23
N ALA A 126 -12.35 15.48 1.39
CA ALA A 126 -13.77 15.65 1.16
C ALA A 126 -14.64 14.87 2.15
N LEU A 127 -14.05 13.97 2.97
CA LEU A 127 -14.79 13.22 3.98
C LEU A 127 -15.15 14.11 5.18
N SER A 128 -16.15 13.69 5.95
CA SER A 128 -16.66 14.48 7.07
C SER A 128 -15.67 14.55 8.23
N LEU A 129 -15.77 15.60 9.05
CA LEU A 129 -14.97 15.71 10.27
C LEU A 129 -15.20 14.51 11.21
N ARG A 130 -16.41 13.92 11.21
CA ARG A 130 -16.70 12.69 11.97
C ARG A 130 -15.75 11.55 11.58
N PHE A 131 -15.54 11.34 10.28
CA PHE A 131 -14.64 10.31 9.78
C PHE A 131 -13.21 10.52 10.32
N HIS A 132 -12.72 11.75 10.30
CA HIS A 132 -11.39 12.10 10.79
C HIS A 132 -11.23 12.04 12.32
N LEU A 133 -12.28 12.32 13.09
CA LEU A 133 -12.23 12.21 14.55
C LEU A 133 -12.35 10.77 15.05
N GLN A 134 -13.08 9.92 14.32
CA GLN A 134 -13.24 8.49 14.67
C GLN A 134 -12.04 7.64 14.24
N ARG A 135 -11.32 8.05 13.19
CA ARG A 135 -10.10 7.38 12.73
C ARG A 135 -8.88 8.09 13.32
N GLN A 136 -8.01 7.35 14.00
CA GLN A 136 -6.67 7.85 14.32
C GLN A 136 -5.97 8.25 13.02
N THR A 137 -5.62 9.54 12.86
CA THR A 137 -5.03 10.09 11.62
C THR A 137 -3.81 9.30 11.14
N GLY A 138 -2.99 8.78 12.07
CA GLY A 138 -1.84 7.91 11.74
C GLY A 138 -2.24 6.56 11.13
N GLY A 139 -3.40 6.01 11.48
CA GLY A 139 -3.94 4.79 10.87
C GLY A 139 -4.34 5.01 9.41
N LEU A 140 -4.94 6.18 9.12
CA LEU A 140 -5.36 6.56 7.76
C LEU A 140 -4.16 6.72 6.82
N THR A 141 -3.14 7.48 7.22
CA THR A 141 -1.91 7.67 6.45
C THR A 141 -1.24 6.33 6.16
N ARG A 142 -1.17 5.45 7.17
CA ARG A 142 -0.58 4.12 7.02
C ARG A 142 -1.37 3.23 6.05
N ASP A 143 -2.70 3.31 6.05
CA ASP A 143 -3.53 2.56 5.10
C ASP A 143 -3.33 3.08 3.67
N VAL A 144 -3.17 4.40 3.49
CA VAL A 144 -2.82 5.00 2.19
C VAL A 144 -1.47 4.50 1.68
N GLU A 145 -0.42 4.60 2.50
CA GLU A 145 0.92 4.13 2.13
C GLU A 145 0.98 2.62 1.84
N ARG A 146 0.31 1.81 2.67
CA ARG A 146 0.22 0.37 2.45
C ARG A 146 -0.50 0.05 1.17
N GLY A 147 -1.61 0.73 0.88
CA GLY A 147 -2.32 0.59 -0.37
C GLY A 147 -1.44 0.91 -1.58
N GLN A 148 -0.68 2.03 -1.53
CA GLN A 148 0.27 2.41 -2.58
C GLN A 148 1.37 1.34 -2.79
N ARG A 149 1.97 0.86 -1.69
CA ARG A 149 2.95 -0.25 -1.75
C ARG A 149 2.30 -1.51 -2.32
N GLY A 150 1.09 -1.85 -1.90
CA GLY A 150 0.32 -2.98 -2.41
C GLY A 150 0.12 -2.92 -3.92
N ILE A 151 -0.22 -1.75 -4.47
CA ILE A 151 -0.33 -1.55 -5.93
C ILE A 151 1.00 -1.86 -6.61
N SER A 152 2.10 -1.26 -6.15
CA SER A 152 3.44 -1.47 -6.72
C SER A 152 3.83 -2.95 -6.65
N THR A 153 3.61 -3.59 -5.51
CA THR A 153 3.93 -5.00 -5.26
C THR A 153 3.14 -5.93 -6.19
N LEU A 154 1.81 -5.75 -6.28
CA LEU A 154 0.98 -6.61 -7.13
C LEU A 154 1.39 -6.49 -8.60
N VAL A 155 1.52 -5.25 -9.09
CA VAL A 155 1.92 -4.98 -10.47
C VAL A 155 3.28 -5.57 -10.79
N SER A 156 4.26 -5.38 -9.89
CA SER A 156 5.62 -5.90 -10.06
C SER A 156 5.65 -7.43 -10.08
N PHE A 157 5.01 -8.11 -9.12
CA PHE A 157 4.99 -9.57 -9.11
C PHE A 157 4.24 -10.17 -10.31
N THR A 158 3.11 -9.57 -10.71
CA THR A 158 2.37 -10.03 -11.89
C THR A 158 3.21 -9.91 -13.15
N LEU A 159 3.85 -8.77 -13.39
CA LEU A 159 4.58 -8.53 -14.63
C LEU A 159 5.96 -9.14 -14.66
N PHE A 160 6.66 -9.17 -13.52
CA PHE A 160 8.06 -9.53 -13.46
C PHE A 160 8.30 -10.97 -13.03
N SER A 161 7.29 -11.63 -12.44
CA SER A 161 7.40 -13.03 -12.01
C SER A 161 6.32 -13.89 -12.62
N ILE A 162 5.03 -13.60 -12.41
CA ILE A 162 3.93 -14.51 -12.79
C ILE A 162 3.79 -14.65 -14.31
N LEU A 163 3.55 -13.54 -15.02
CA LEU A 163 3.34 -13.58 -16.47
C LEU A 163 4.56 -14.16 -17.21
N PRO A 164 5.81 -13.75 -16.91
CA PRO A 164 6.98 -14.35 -17.55
C PRO A 164 7.12 -15.85 -17.24
N THR A 165 6.80 -16.29 -16.02
CA THR A 165 6.85 -17.71 -15.65
C THR A 165 5.78 -18.53 -16.39
N LEU A 166 4.55 -18.00 -16.52
CA LEU A 166 3.50 -18.66 -17.30
C LEU A 166 3.85 -18.78 -18.78
N VAL A 167 4.42 -17.73 -19.37
CA VAL A 167 4.90 -17.75 -20.77
C VAL A 167 6.03 -18.76 -20.92
N GLU A 168 6.97 -18.80 -19.98
CA GLU A 168 8.09 -19.75 -19.99
C GLU A 168 7.61 -21.21 -19.86
N ILE A 169 6.70 -21.50 -18.92
CA ILE A 169 6.07 -22.82 -18.78
C ILE A 169 5.36 -23.21 -20.08
N ALA A 170 4.60 -22.31 -20.71
CA ALA A 170 3.90 -22.59 -21.95
C ALA A 170 4.86 -22.88 -23.11
N LEU A 171 5.92 -22.09 -23.28
CA LEU A 171 6.94 -22.27 -24.31
C LEU A 171 7.70 -23.59 -24.11
N VAL A 172 8.20 -23.86 -22.91
CA VAL A 172 8.95 -25.10 -22.62
C VAL A 172 8.04 -26.32 -22.80
N SER A 173 6.80 -26.29 -22.30
CA SER A 173 5.85 -27.39 -22.47
C SER A 173 5.52 -27.63 -23.94
N GLY A 174 5.33 -26.56 -24.72
CA GLY A 174 5.09 -26.66 -26.16
C GLY A 174 6.27 -27.27 -26.91
N ILE A 175 7.50 -26.90 -26.57
CA ILE A 175 8.71 -27.50 -27.16
C ILE A 175 8.83 -28.97 -26.78
N LEU A 176 8.57 -29.32 -25.51
CA LEU A 176 8.67 -30.70 -25.04
C LEU A 176 7.69 -31.63 -25.77
N VAL A 177 6.43 -31.20 -25.95
CA VAL A 177 5.40 -31.97 -26.67
C VAL A 177 5.70 -32.06 -28.17
N ALA A 178 6.22 -30.99 -28.78
CA ALA A 178 6.48 -30.97 -30.23
C ALA A 178 7.74 -31.74 -30.65
N ARG A 179 8.76 -31.81 -29.79
CA ARG A 179 10.09 -32.39 -30.11
C ARG A 179 10.33 -33.75 -29.47
N TYR A 180 9.62 -34.10 -28.39
CA TYR A 180 9.84 -35.32 -27.62
C TYR A 180 8.53 -36.07 -27.36
N ASP A 181 8.66 -37.29 -26.85
CA ASP A 181 7.52 -38.12 -26.45
C ASP A 181 6.76 -37.51 -25.25
N TRP A 182 5.45 -37.79 -25.17
CA TRP A 182 4.54 -37.27 -24.15
C TRP A 182 5.02 -37.55 -22.70
N THR A 183 5.83 -38.59 -22.50
CA THR A 183 6.42 -38.91 -21.19
C THR A 183 7.25 -37.78 -20.60
N PHE A 184 7.96 -36.98 -21.40
CA PHE A 184 8.72 -35.82 -20.92
C PHE A 184 7.80 -34.72 -20.37
N MET A 185 6.71 -34.44 -21.08
CA MET A 185 5.68 -33.51 -20.63
C MET A 185 5.00 -34.02 -19.36
N ALA A 186 4.66 -35.31 -19.30
CA ALA A 186 4.02 -35.91 -18.13
C ALA A 186 4.90 -35.83 -16.87
N ILE A 187 6.20 -36.12 -16.98
CA ILE A 187 7.16 -36.00 -15.87
C ILE A 187 7.27 -34.53 -15.44
N THR A 188 7.45 -33.61 -16.39
CA THR A 188 7.63 -32.18 -16.11
C THR A 188 6.38 -31.57 -15.47
N ALA A 189 5.20 -31.79 -16.06
CA ALA A 189 3.93 -31.29 -15.56
C ALA A 189 3.55 -31.93 -14.22
N GLY A 190 3.78 -33.24 -14.06
CA GLY A 190 3.58 -33.93 -12.79
C GLY A 190 4.46 -33.38 -11.67
N ALA A 191 5.75 -33.20 -11.95
CA ALA A 191 6.69 -32.58 -11.00
C ALA A 191 6.29 -31.15 -10.64
N LEU A 192 5.86 -30.34 -11.63
CA LEU A 192 5.39 -28.98 -11.42
C LEU A 192 4.15 -28.93 -10.54
N LEU A 193 3.16 -29.79 -10.80
CA LEU A 193 1.93 -29.87 -10.00
C LEU A 193 2.23 -30.30 -8.56
N ILE A 194 3.07 -31.33 -8.37
CA ILE A 194 3.50 -31.79 -7.04
C ILE A 194 4.24 -30.67 -6.31
N TYR A 195 5.15 -29.97 -7.00
CA TYR A 195 5.91 -28.86 -6.43
C TYR A 195 4.98 -27.73 -5.97
N ILE A 196 4.05 -27.29 -6.83
CA ILE A 196 3.10 -26.22 -6.52
C ILE A 196 2.20 -26.63 -5.35
N ALA A 197 1.62 -27.82 -5.40
CA ALA A 197 0.74 -28.32 -4.34
C ALA A 197 1.47 -28.43 -3.00
N PHE A 198 2.65 -29.04 -2.97
CA PHE A 198 3.49 -29.14 -1.78
C PHE A 198 3.83 -27.75 -1.24
N THR A 199 4.27 -26.83 -2.11
CA THR A 199 4.65 -25.48 -1.74
C THR A 199 3.48 -24.72 -1.12
N VAL A 200 2.29 -24.75 -1.73
CA VAL A 200 1.11 -24.04 -1.22
C VAL A 200 0.65 -24.61 0.11
N LEU A 201 0.47 -25.94 0.21
CA LEU A 201 -0.03 -26.60 1.42
C LEU A 201 0.91 -26.38 2.61
N VAL A 202 2.22 -26.57 2.41
CA VAL A 202 3.21 -26.38 3.47
C VAL A 202 3.37 -24.89 3.82
N THR A 203 3.31 -23.98 2.83
CA THR A 203 3.34 -22.54 3.08
C THR A 203 2.16 -22.09 3.92
N GLU A 204 0.97 -22.56 3.63
CA GLU A 204 -0.24 -22.23 4.38
C GLU A 204 -0.14 -22.73 5.83
N TRP A 205 0.27 -23.99 6.02
CA TRP A 205 0.50 -24.56 7.36
C TRP A 205 1.53 -23.76 8.16
N ARG A 206 2.69 -23.43 7.58
CA ARG A 206 3.76 -22.70 8.30
C ARG A 206 3.46 -21.21 8.51
N THR A 207 2.46 -20.67 7.83
CA THR A 207 2.08 -19.25 7.96
C THR A 207 1.71 -18.92 9.42
N HIS A 208 1.15 -19.87 10.18
CA HIS A 208 0.88 -19.66 11.60
C HIS A 208 2.16 -19.40 12.41
N PHE A 209 3.26 -20.14 12.19
CA PHE A 209 4.53 -19.90 12.89
C PHE A 209 5.08 -18.50 12.62
N ARG A 210 4.98 -18.04 11.37
CA ARG A 210 5.40 -16.70 11.00
C ARG A 210 4.52 -15.61 11.63
N ARG A 211 3.21 -15.85 11.76
CA ARG A 211 2.29 -14.94 12.47
C ARG A 211 2.66 -14.85 13.95
N THR A 212 2.83 -15.99 14.64
CA THR A 212 3.23 -16.02 16.06
C THR A 212 4.57 -15.32 16.29
N MET A 213 5.55 -15.53 15.41
CA MET A 213 6.84 -14.82 15.45
C MET A 213 6.65 -13.30 15.37
N ASN A 214 5.88 -12.82 14.38
CA ASN A 214 5.62 -11.38 14.20
C ASN A 214 4.84 -10.77 15.38
N GLU A 215 3.91 -11.50 15.97
CA GLU A 215 3.16 -11.03 17.15
C GLU A 215 4.07 -10.87 18.38
N LEU A 216 4.98 -11.82 18.59
CA LEU A 216 5.93 -11.76 19.71
C LEU A 216 6.99 -10.67 19.49
N ASP A 217 7.45 -10.48 18.25
CA ASP A 217 8.32 -9.38 17.85
C ASP A 217 7.68 -8.03 18.16
N SER A 218 6.43 -7.82 17.71
CA SER A 218 5.70 -6.59 17.98
C SER A 218 5.51 -6.35 19.48
N LYS A 219 5.21 -7.39 20.27
CA LYS A 219 5.07 -7.27 21.74
C LYS A 219 6.40 -6.90 22.41
N ALA A 220 7.51 -7.48 21.98
CA ALA A 220 8.84 -7.14 22.50
C ALA A 220 9.19 -5.68 22.16
N ASN A 221 8.95 -5.26 20.91
CA ASN A 221 9.23 -3.89 20.49
C ASN A 221 8.35 -2.86 21.21
N THR A 222 7.04 -3.12 21.37
CA THR A 222 6.15 -2.24 22.14
C THR A 222 6.64 -2.07 23.58
N ARG A 223 7.12 -3.13 24.24
CA ARG A 223 7.68 -3.04 25.59
C ARG A 223 8.95 -2.18 25.64
N ALA A 224 9.85 -2.35 24.68
CA ALA A 224 11.07 -1.54 24.60
C ALA A 224 10.72 -0.06 24.41
N ILE A 225 9.79 0.26 23.49
CA ILE A 225 9.33 1.63 23.24
C ILE A 225 8.68 2.22 24.50
N ASP A 226 7.82 1.48 25.19
CA ASP A 226 7.15 1.95 26.41
C ASP A 226 8.16 2.30 27.52
N SER A 227 9.18 1.47 27.72
CA SER A 227 10.26 1.75 28.67
C SER A 227 11.08 2.99 28.28
N LEU A 228 11.39 3.16 26.98
CA LEU A 228 12.16 4.30 26.48
C LEU A 228 11.36 5.62 26.49
N LEU A 229 10.05 5.57 26.21
CA LEU A 229 9.19 6.75 26.32
C LEU A 229 9.01 7.17 27.78
N ASN A 230 8.97 6.20 28.70
CA ASN A 230 8.90 6.43 30.14
C ASN A 230 10.28 6.43 30.80
N TYR A 231 11.32 6.83 30.08
CA TYR A 231 12.71 6.81 30.56
C TYR A 231 12.87 7.51 31.91
N GLU A 232 12.29 8.70 32.07
CA GLU A 232 12.35 9.44 33.33
C GLU A 232 11.75 8.63 34.48
N THR A 233 10.57 8.03 34.29
CA THR A 233 9.93 7.18 35.28
C THR A 233 10.84 6.00 35.66
N VAL A 234 11.41 5.30 34.67
CA VAL A 234 12.32 4.19 34.93
C VAL A 234 13.52 4.66 35.76
N LYS A 235 14.06 5.83 35.47
CA LYS A 235 15.18 6.44 36.21
C LYS A 235 14.81 6.94 37.60
N TYR A 236 13.65 7.56 37.77
CA TYR A 236 13.16 8.02 39.07
C TYR A 236 13.01 6.87 40.07
N PHE A 237 12.72 5.65 39.58
CA PHE A 237 12.56 4.46 40.41
C PHE A 237 13.74 3.48 40.36
N GLY A 238 14.81 3.76 39.61
CA GLY A 238 16.01 2.89 39.53
C GLY A 238 15.72 1.46 39.04
N ASN A 239 14.78 1.30 38.11
CA ASN A 239 14.25 0.00 37.67
C ASN A 239 14.82 -0.51 36.33
N GLU A 240 15.99 -0.03 35.90
CA GLU A 240 16.57 -0.36 34.59
C GLU A 240 16.76 -1.87 34.39
N GLU A 241 17.34 -2.54 35.39
CA GLU A 241 17.60 -3.98 35.33
C GLU A 241 16.29 -4.79 35.38
N TRP A 242 15.25 -4.26 36.02
CA TRP A 242 13.92 -4.88 36.01
C TRP A 242 13.29 -4.82 34.61
N GLU A 243 13.36 -3.66 33.95
CA GLU A 243 12.89 -3.52 32.56
C GLU A 243 13.72 -4.36 31.58
N ALA A 244 15.04 -4.42 31.77
CA ALA A 244 15.92 -5.24 30.94
C ALA A 244 15.53 -6.73 30.99
N ARG A 245 15.30 -7.28 32.19
CA ARG A 245 14.83 -8.68 32.36
C ARG A 245 13.46 -8.91 31.73
N ARG A 246 12.52 -7.97 31.91
CA ARG A 246 11.17 -8.07 31.33
C ARG A 246 11.19 -8.03 29.80
N TYR A 247 12.14 -7.29 29.22
CA TYR A 247 12.40 -7.27 27.79
C TYR A 247 13.02 -8.59 27.33
N ASP A 248 14.04 -9.10 28.02
CA ASP A 248 14.68 -10.38 27.72
C ASP A 248 13.69 -11.55 27.72
N GLU A 249 12.80 -11.66 28.70
CA GLU A 249 11.72 -12.66 28.71
C GLU A 249 10.83 -12.62 27.45
N SER A 250 10.65 -11.43 26.88
CA SER A 250 9.89 -11.23 25.65
C SER A 250 10.69 -11.68 24.44
N LEU A 251 11.99 -11.36 24.43
CA LEU A 251 12.93 -11.81 23.40
C LEU A 251 13.10 -13.34 23.40
N GLN A 252 13.20 -14.01 24.55
CA GLN A 252 13.30 -15.47 24.61
C GLN A 252 12.09 -16.17 23.98
N ARG A 253 10.87 -15.62 24.17
CA ARG A 253 9.67 -16.13 23.50
C ARG A 253 9.72 -15.90 22.00
N TYR A 254 10.13 -14.69 21.59
CA TYR A 254 10.31 -14.35 20.18
C TYR A 254 11.35 -15.27 19.53
N GLU A 255 12.50 -15.50 20.15
CA GLU A 255 13.59 -16.35 19.69
C GLU A 255 13.09 -17.76 19.38
N LYS A 256 12.39 -18.41 20.33
CA LYS A 256 11.80 -19.74 20.12
C LYS A 256 10.85 -19.77 18.92
N ALA A 257 10.01 -18.75 18.77
CA ALA A 257 9.10 -18.64 17.64
C ALA A 257 9.83 -18.38 16.31
N ALA A 258 10.88 -17.57 16.33
CA ALA A 258 11.73 -17.26 15.18
C ALA A 258 12.48 -18.50 14.70
N VAL A 259 13.08 -19.28 15.61
CA VAL A 259 13.72 -20.56 15.29
C VAL A 259 12.73 -21.54 14.66
N LYS A 260 11.52 -21.67 15.20
CA LYS A 260 10.48 -22.54 14.63
C LYS A 260 10.02 -22.07 13.25
N SER A 261 9.86 -20.75 13.09
CA SER A 261 9.56 -20.14 11.80
C SER A 261 10.67 -20.45 10.78
N GLN A 262 11.94 -20.25 11.14
CA GLN A 262 13.06 -20.47 10.23
C GLN A 262 13.25 -21.95 9.88
N THR A 263 13.21 -22.85 10.86
CA THR A 263 13.37 -24.29 10.62
C THR A 263 12.23 -24.87 9.76
N SER A 264 11.00 -24.38 9.92
CA SER A 264 9.90 -24.75 9.01
C SER A 264 10.12 -24.27 7.56
N LEU A 265 10.81 -23.15 7.34
CA LEU A 265 11.21 -22.72 5.99
C LEU A 265 12.28 -23.66 5.42
N SER A 266 13.27 -24.03 6.23
CA SER A 266 14.31 -24.97 5.81
C SER A 266 13.72 -26.33 5.43
N ALA A 267 12.75 -26.85 6.19
CA ALA A 267 12.06 -28.10 5.86
C ALA A 267 11.28 -28.00 4.53
N LEU A 268 10.61 -26.88 4.27
CA LEU A 268 9.98 -26.61 2.97
C LEU A 268 11.01 -26.64 1.83
N ASN A 269 12.14 -25.93 1.98
CA ASN A 269 13.19 -25.87 0.97
C ASN A 269 13.81 -27.25 0.70
N ILE A 270 13.99 -28.08 1.72
CA ILE A 270 14.45 -29.47 1.59
C ILE A 270 13.43 -30.29 0.78
N GLY A 271 12.14 -30.21 1.13
CA GLY A 271 11.10 -30.92 0.40
C GLY A 271 10.99 -30.49 -1.06
N GLN A 272 11.07 -29.19 -1.34
CA GLN A 272 11.12 -28.64 -2.69
C GLN A 272 12.34 -29.15 -3.48
N SER A 273 13.52 -29.15 -2.85
CA SER A 273 14.76 -29.65 -3.44
C SER A 273 14.68 -31.15 -3.74
N ALA A 274 14.05 -31.94 -2.86
CA ALA A 274 13.83 -33.37 -3.08
C ALA A 274 12.89 -33.63 -4.26
N ILE A 275 11.78 -32.90 -4.38
CA ILE A 275 10.85 -33.01 -5.52
C ILE A 275 11.58 -32.69 -6.84
N ILE A 276 12.38 -31.60 -6.86
CA ILE A 276 13.17 -31.21 -8.02
C ILE A 276 14.21 -32.28 -8.36
N ALA A 277 14.96 -32.77 -7.38
CA ALA A 277 15.98 -33.78 -7.58
C ALA A 277 15.40 -35.07 -8.17
N ILE A 278 14.25 -35.54 -7.66
CA ILE A 278 13.54 -36.70 -8.19
C ILE A 278 13.09 -36.44 -9.64
N ALA A 279 12.48 -35.29 -9.91
CA ALA A 279 11.98 -34.94 -11.23
C ALA A 279 13.11 -34.84 -12.28
N VAL A 280 14.21 -34.16 -11.94
CA VAL A 280 15.41 -34.08 -12.78
C VAL A 280 15.99 -35.48 -12.99
N THR A 281 16.07 -36.32 -11.95
CA THR A 281 16.59 -37.69 -12.09
C THR A 281 15.71 -38.52 -13.04
N LEU A 282 14.39 -38.46 -12.90
CA LEU A 282 13.45 -39.20 -13.77
C LEU A 282 13.52 -38.75 -15.22
N ILE A 283 13.58 -37.43 -15.46
CA ILE A 283 13.63 -36.91 -16.83
C ILE A 283 14.99 -37.18 -17.48
N MET A 284 16.08 -37.08 -16.71
CA MET A 284 17.43 -37.42 -17.16
C MET A 284 17.55 -38.91 -17.45
N TRP A 285 17.01 -39.77 -16.60
CA TRP A 285 16.94 -41.21 -16.86
C TRP A 285 16.21 -41.50 -18.18
N ARG A 286 15.04 -40.89 -18.39
CA ARG A 286 14.24 -41.07 -19.61
C ARG A 286 14.97 -40.56 -20.87
N ALA A 287 15.69 -39.44 -20.76
CA ALA A 287 16.53 -38.92 -21.83
C ALA A 287 17.72 -39.84 -22.12
N THR A 288 18.39 -40.36 -21.10
CA THR A 288 19.52 -41.29 -21.25
C THR A 288 19.08 -42.57 -21.96
N VAL A 289 17.92 -43.13 -21.61
CA VAL A 289 17.35 -44.28 -22.34
C VAL A 289 17.10 -43.93 -23.81
N GLY A 290 16.64 -42.72 -24.11
CA GLY A 290 16.48 -42.23 -25.48
C GLY A 290 17.81 -42.15 -26.25
N VAL A 291 18.87 -41.66 -25.59
CA VAL A 291 20.21 -41.58 -26.17
C VAL A 291 20.79 -42.97 -26.43
N VAL A 292 20.69 -43.90 -25.47
CA VAL A 292 21.15 -45.29 -25.62
C VAL A 292 20.40 -46.00 -26.76
N ASN A 293 19.10 -45.72 -26.91
CA ASN A 293 18.29 -46.28 -28.00
C ASN A 293 18.46 -45.55 -29.35
N GLY A 294 19.32 -44.52 -29.42
CA GLY A 294 19.56 -43.73 -30.63
C GLY A 294 18.41 -42.83 -31.07
N THR A 295 17.40 -42.61 -30.22
CA THR A 295 16.25 -41.73 -30.52
C THR A 295 16.47 -40.29 -30.08
N MET A 296 17.50 -40.02 -29.27
CA MET A 296 17.88 -38.70 -28.76
C MET A 296 19.40 -38.50 -28.85
N THR A 297 19.86 -37.26 -28.84
CA THR A 297 21.29 -36.88 -28.88
C THR A 297 21.84 -36.52 -27.49
N LEU A 298 23.17 -36.42 -27.34
CA LEU A 298 23.77 -35.91 -26.11
C LEU A 298 23.36 -34.46 -25.80
N GLY A 299 23.12 -33.64 -26.82
CA GLY A 299 22.58 -32.30 -26.63
C GLY A 299 21.15 -32.29 -26.10
N ASP A 300 20.33 -33.30 -26.40
CA ASP A 300 18.98 -33.42 -25.82
C ASP A 300 19.00 -33.55 -24.30
N LEU A 301 19.95 -34.30 -23.74
CA LEU A 301 20.16 -34.40 -22.28
C LEU A 301 20.42 -33.02 -21.67
N VAL A 302 21.28 -32.22 -22.33
CA VAL A 302 21.64 -30.87 -21.87
C VAL A 302 20.44 -29.93 -21.94
N LEU A 303 19.68 -29.97 -23.02
CA LEU A 303 18.48 -29.14 -23.22
C LEU A 303 17.41 -29.43 -22.16
N VAL A 304 17.08 -30.71 -21.96
CA VAL A 304 16.06 -31.11 -20.99
C VAL A 304 16.47 -30.70 -19.57
N ASN A 305 17.73 -30.91 -19.19
CA ASN A 305 18.24 -30.47 -17.90
C ASN A 305 18.15 -28.94 -17.72
N ALA A 306 18.55 -28.19 -18.76
CA ALA A 306 18.51 -26.73 -18.71
C ALA A 306 17.08 -26.18 -18.62
N PHE A 307 16.12 -26.77 -19.35
CA PHE A 307 14.70 -26.43 -19.21
C PHE A 307 14.15 -26.72 -17.82
N MET A 308 14.52 -27.84 -17.20
CA MET A 308 14.12 -28.14 -15.82
C MET A 308 14.63 -27.06 -14.86
N ILE A 309 15.91 -26.70 -14.93
CA ILE A 309 16.48 -25.64 -14.10
C ILE A 309 15.74 -24.30 -14.31
N GLN A 310 15.49 -23.91 -15.58
CA GLN A 310 14.77 -22.68 -15.91
C GLN A 310 13.35 -22.65 -15.34
N LEU A 311 12.62 -23.78 -15.41
CA LEU A 311 11.27 -23.87 -14.86
C LEU A 311 11.26 -23.80 -13.32
N TYR A 312 12.28 -24.34 -12.64
CA TYR A 312 12.28 -24.43 -11.17
C TYR A 312 12.74 -23.17 -10.45
N ILE A 313 13.72 -22.44 -10.98
CA ILE A 313 14.26 -21.22 -10.36
C ILE A 313 13.15 -20.23 -9.95
N PRO A 314 12.21 -19.82 -10.83
CA PRO A 314 11.17 -18.85 -10.46
C PRO A 314 10.18 -19.41 -9.44
N LEU A 315 9.99 -20.74 -9.40
CA LEU A 315 9.04 -21.39 -8.50
C LEU A 315 9.51 -21.44 -7.04
N ASN A 316 10.82 -21.35 -6.78
CA ASN A 316 11.36 -21.24 -5.41
C ASN A 316 10.81 -20.04 -4.65
N PHE A 317 10.40 -18.99 -5.36
CA PHE A 317 9.82 -17.78 -4.78
C PHE A 317 8.29 -17.84 -4.70
N LEU A 318 7.64 -18.90 -5.17
CA LEU A 318 6.18 -18.98 -5.29
C LEU A 318 5.46 -18.76 -3.96
N GLY A 319 5.96 -19.32 -2.85
CA GLY A 319 5.38 -19.13 -1.53
C GLY A 319 5.43 -17.67 -1.06
N VAL A 320 6.52 -16.96 -1.38
CA VAL A 320 6.64 -15.52 -1.11
C VAL A 320 5.69 -14.74 -2.02
N ILE A 321 5.72 -15.00 -3.33
CA ILE A 321 4.85 -14.35 -4.32
C ILE A 321 3.38 -14.46 -3.92
N TYR A 322 2.91 -15.66 -3.56
CA TYR A 322 1.54 -15.90 -3.13
C TYR A 322 1.14 -15.03 -1.94
N ARG A 323 1.99 -15.01 -0.90
CA ARG A 323 1.76 -14.22 0.31
C ARG A 323 1.76 -12.72 0.03
N GLU A 324 2.74 -12.23 -0.73
CA GLU A 324 2.85 -10.80 -1.08
C GLU A 324 1.66 -10.34 -1.92
N ILE A 325 1.17 -11.16 -2.84
CA ILE A 325 -0.04 -10.86 -3.62
C ILE A 325 -1.27 -10.79 -2.71
N LYS A 326 -1.45 -11.76 -1.81
CA LYS A 326 -2.57 -11.73 -0.85
C LYS A 326 -2.52 -10.50 0.05
N GLN A 327 -1.33 -10.13 0.52
CA GLN A 327 -1.14 -8.93 1.33
C GLN A 327 -1.43 -7.66 0.53
N ALA A 328 -0.88 -7.55 -0.69
CA ALA A 328 -1.10 -6.43 -1.59
C ALA A 328 -2.59 -6.25 -1.92
N LEU A 329 -3.30 -7.35 -2.20
CA LEU A 329 -4.75 -7.33 -2.44
C LEU A 329 -5.52 -6.80 -1.24
N ALA A 330 -5.19 -7.25 -0.02
CA ALA A 330 -5.83 -6.79 1.20
C ALA A 330 -5.54 -5.30 1.50
N ASP A 331 -4.31 -4.84 1.27
CA ASP A 331 -3.95 -3.43 1.47
C ASP A 331 -4.64 -2.52 0.44
N MET A 332 -4.77 -2.98 -0.80
CA MET A 332 -5.51 -2.26 -1.83
C MET A 332 -7.02 -2.26 -1.60
N GLU A 333 -7.58 -3.36 -1.08
CA GLU A 333 -8.99 -3.42 -0.69
C GLU A 333 -9.30 -2.35 0.37
N ARG A 334 -8.42 -2.18 1.37
CA ARG A 334 -8.54 -1.09 2.35
C ARG A 334 -8.46 0.29 1.70
N LEU A 335 -7.46 0.51 0.84
CA LEU A 335 -7.28 1.78 0.13
C LEU A 335 -8.51 2.15 -0.71
N PHE A 336 -9.02 1.21 -1.50
CA PHE A 336 -10.19 1.45 -2.33
C PHE A 336 -11.47 1.51 -1.50
N GLY A 337 -11.52 0.88 -0.33
CA GLY A 337 -12.60 1.07 0.64
C GLY A 337 -12.67 2.53 1.11
N LEU A 338 -11.52 3.19 1.29
CA LEU A 338 -11.49 4.63 1.63
C LEU A 338 -12.09 5.50 0.51
N ILE A 339 -11.98 5.11 -0.76
CA ILE A 339 -12.56 5.85 -1.90
C ILE A 339 -14.08 5.64 -2.01
N GLU A 340 -14.58 4.51 -1.53
CA GLU A 340 -16.02 4.21 -1.53
C GLU A 340 -16.76 4.84 -0.35
N GLU A 341 -16.03 5.31 0.66
CA GLU A 341 -16.62 6.01 1.79
C GLU A 341 -17.32 7.27 1.26
N ASN A 342 -18.62 7.39 1.53
CA ASN A 342 -19.36 8.55 1.07
C ASN A 342 -19.08 9.74 1.98
N ALA A 343 -18.78 10.89 1.38
CA ALA A 343 -18.82 12.15 2.12
C ALA A 343 -20.24 12.35 2.69
N GLU A 344 -20.34 12.37 4.02
CA GLU A 344 -21.60 12.55 4.75
C GLU A 344 -22.22 13.92 4.44
N ILE A 345 -21.39 14.94 4.28
CA ILE A 345 -21.78 16.32 4.00
C ILE A 345 -21.36 16.65 2.56
N LYS A 346 -22.35 16.81 1.68
CA LYS A 346 -22.15 17.20 0.27
C LYS A 346 -22.98 18.43 -0.06
N ASP A 347 -22.44 19.25 -0.96
CA ASP A 347 -23.21 20.33 -1.55
C ASP A 347 -24.33 19.74 -2.41
N LYS A 348 -25.50 20.39 -2.40
CA LYS A 348 -26.58 20.00 -3.30
C LYS A 348 -26.12 20.22 -4.76
N PRO A 349 -26.53 19.38 -5.72
CA PRO A 349 -26.24 19.63 -7.12
C PRO A 349 -26.74 21.03 -7.53
N GLY A 350 -25.83 21.90 -7.97
CA GLY A 350 -26.15 23.28 -8.35
C GLY A 350 -26.37 24.25 -7.19
N ALA A 351 -25.89 23.94 -5.97
CA ALA A 351 -25.93 24.89 -4.86
C ALA A 351 -25.25 26.22 -5.23
N PRO A 352 -25.89 27.39 -5.04
CA PRO A 352 -25.29 28.69 -5.29
C PRO A 352 -24.18 29.03 -4.28
N GLU A 353 -23.35 30.01 -4.63
CA GLU A 353 -22.42 30.62 -3.68
C GLU A 353 -23.18 31.43 -2.63
N LEU A 354 -22.64 31.49 -1.41
CA LEU A 354 -23.19 32.28 -0.31
C LEU A 354 -23.05 33.78 -0.63
N GLU A 355 -24.17 34.49 -0.71
CA GLU A 355 -24.17 35.94 -0.89
C GLU A 355 -24.09 36.67 0.45
N MET A 356 -22.99 37.39 0.69
CA MET A 356 -22.81 38.18 1.91
C MET A 356 -23.51 39.54 1.78
N ARG A 357 -24.45 39.84 2.67
CA ARG A 357 -25.19 41.12 2.74
C ARG A 357 -24.96 41.86 4.05
N GLY A 358 -24.96 41.13 5.17
CA GLY A 358 -24.77 41.69 6.50
C GLY A 358 -24.10 40.74 7.50
N ALA A 359 -23.99 39.45 7.17
CA ALA A 359 -23.51 38.39 8.06
C ALA A 359 -24.40 38.16 9.31
N GLU A 360 -25.73 38.31 9.19
CA GLU A 360 -26.64 37.87 10.25
C GLU A 360 -26.58 36.34 10.37
N VAL A 361 -26.27 35.81 11.56
CA VAL A 361 -26.27 34.36 11.83
C VAL A 361 -27.52 33.98 12.61
N ARG A 362 -28.29 33.00 12.13
CA ARG A 362 -29.51 32.52 12.80
C ARG A 362 -29.46 31.01 13.02
N PHE A 363 -29.67 30.60 14.26
CA PHE A 363 -30.00 29.23 14.64
C PHE A 363 -31.50 29.18 14.93
N ALA A 364 -32.23 28.27 14.29
CA ALA A 364 -33.67 28.12 14.46
C ALA A 364 -34.03 26.66 14.79
N HIS A 365 -34.43 26.43 16.05
CA HIS A 365 -34.91 25.15 16.57
C HIS A 365 -33.94 23.99 16.31
N VAL A 366 -32.65 24.23 16.57
CA VAL A 366 -31.59 23.27 16.26
C VAL A 366 -31.50 22.20 17.33
N ASP A 367 -31.80 20.96 16.93
CA ASP A 367 -31.46 19.74 17.67
C ASP A 367 -30.28 19.04 17.00
N PHE A 368 -29.29 18.63 17.78
CA PHE A 368 -28.09 18.00 17.23
C PHE A 368 -27.48 16.93 18.14
N SER A 369 -27.04 15.84 17.52
CA SER A 369 -26.32 14.74 18.15
C SER A 369 -25.16 14.28 17.24
N TYR A 370 -23.97 14.02 17.82
CA TYR A 370 -22.89 13.39 17.07
C TYR A 370 -23.16 11.91 16.82
N GLU A 371 -23.87 11.27 17.75
CA GLU A 371 -24.32 9.89 17.69
C GLU A 371 -25.80 9.86 18.11
N ALA A 372 -26.61 9.02 17.45
CA ALA A 372 -28.07 9.00 17.67
C ALA A 372 -28.49 8.75 19.14
N ASN A 373 -27.64 8.09 19.92
CA ASN A 373 -27.87 7.78 21.33
C ASN A 373 -27.49 8.92 22.31
N ARG A 374 -26.90 10.02 21.83
CA ARG A 374 -26.44 11.12 22.70
C ARG A 374 -26.66 12.49 22.06
N GLN A 375 -27.80 13.11 22.39
CA GLN A 375 -28.10 14.48 22.01
C GLN A 375 -27.23 15.49 22.77
N ILE A 376 -26.78 16.53 22.06
CA ILE A 376 -25.89 17.57 22.57
C ILE A 376 -26.58 18.94 22.59
N LEU A 377 -27.29 19.29 21.52
CA LEU A 377 -28.08 20.52 21.43
C LEU A 377 -29.57 20.17 21.45
N PHE A 378 -30.33 20.91 22.26
CA PHE A 378 -31.76 20.70 22.49
C PHE A 378 -32.50 21.98 22.13
N ASN A 379 -33.20 21.99 21.00
CA ASN A 379 -34.04 23.09 20.51
C ASN A 379 -33.38 24.49 20.62
N VAL A 380 -32.15 24.63 20.12
CA VAL A 380 -31.38 25.86 20.25
C VAL A 380 -31.84 26.89 19.20
N SER A 381 -32.24 28.08 19.67
CA SER A 381 -32.67 29.20 18.83
C SER A 381 -32.04 30.52 19.29
N PHE A 382 -31.34 31.21 18.39
CA PHE A 382 -30.82 32.56 18.61
C PHE A 382 -30.46 33.24 17.28
N ALA A 383 -30.30 34.56 17.30
CA ALA A 383 -29.81 35.34 16.17
C ALA A 383 -28.66 36.26 16.62
N ILE A 384 -27.62 36.35 15.79
CA ILE A 384 -26.48 37.25 15.95
C ILE A 384 -26.59 38.32 14.87
N ALA A 385 -26.82 39.57 15.29
CA ALA A 385 -26.92 40.69 14.36
C ALA A 385 -25.54 41.04 13.74
N PRO A 386 -25.53 41.60 12.52
CA PRO A 386 -24.33 42.12 11.86
C PRO A 386 -23.44 42.98 12.77
N GLY A 387 -22.12 42.75 12.72
CA GLY A 387 -21.12 43.57 13.41
C GLY A 387 -21.12 43.45 14.95
N ARG A 388 -21.82 42.47 15.53
CA ARG A 388 -21.88 42.26 16.98
C ARG A 388 -20.86 41.23 17.45
N THR A 389 -20.21 41.53 18.58
CA THR A 389 -19.39 40.57 19.33
C THR A 389 -20.27 39.86 20.35
N VAL A 390 -20.33 38.53 20.27
CA VAL A 390 -21.15 37.69 21.16
C VAL A 390 -20.26 36.65 21.82
N ALA A 391 -20.50 36.38 23.10
CA ALA A 391 -19.81 35.33 23.85
C ALA A 391 -20.78 34.18 24.16
N VAL A 392 -20.32 32.94 23.95
CA VAL A 392 -21.05 31.72 24.34
C VAL A 392 -20.36 31.12 25.57
N VAL A 393 -21.04 31.15 26.71
CA VAL A 393 -20.51 30.68 28.00
C VAL A 393 -21.28 29.46 28.52
N GLY A 394 -20.62 28.64 29.32
CA GLY A 394 -21.24 27.47 29.96
C GLY A 394 -20.20 26.42 30.39
N PRO A 395 -20.60 25.42 31.19
CA PRO A 395 -19.69 24.37 31.67
C PRO A 395 -19.16 23.49 30.53
N SER A 396 -18.09 22.73 30.78
CA SER A 396 -17.60 21.72 29.83
C SER A 396 -18.71 20.75 29.44
N GLY A 397 -18.83 20.45 28.14
CA GLY A 397 -19.89 19.59 27.61
C GLY A 397 -21.21 20.31 27.26
N SER A 398 -21.35 21.62 27.50
CA SER A 398 -22.57 22.38 27.18
C SER A 398 -22.84 22.63 25.69
N GLY A 399 -22.05 22.05 24.77
CA GLY A 399 -22.25 22.19 23.32
C GLY A 399 -21.61 23.41 22.64
N LYS A 400 -20.81 24.22 23.34
CA LYS A 400 -20.15 25.43 22.78
C LYS A 400 -19.36 25.15 21.50
N THR A 401 -18.45 24.18 21.55
CA THR A 401 -17.62 23.76 20.40
C THR A 401 -18.48 23.19 19.26
N THR A 402 -19.64 22.61 19.59
CA THR A 402 -20.59 22.08 18.60
C THR A 402 -21.22 23.20 17.78
N LEU A 403 -21.56 24.34 18.39
CA LEU A 403 -22.10 25.49 17.66
C LEU A 403 -21.13 25.98 16.58
N ALA A 404 -19.85 26.12 16.91
CA ALA A 404 -18.82 26.52 15.94
C ALA A 404 -18.67 25.49 14.80
N ARG A 405 -18.68 24.19 15.13
CA ARG A 405 -18.61 23.10 14.14
C ARG A 405 -19.82 23.06 13.20
N LEU A 406 -21.01 23.37 13.72
CA LEU A 406 -22.24 23.46 12.92
C LEU A 406 -22.25 24.70 12.03
N LEU A 407 -21.82 25.85 12.54
CA LEU A 407 -21.73 27.09 11.76
C LEU A 407 -20.73 26.95 10.59
N TYR A 408 -19.63 26.23 10.81
CA TYR A 408 -18.66 25.88 9.76
C TYR A 408 -19.09 24.72 8.85
N ARG A 409 -20.31 24.19 9.08
CA ARG A 409 -20.92 23.05 8.39
C ARG A 409 -20.00 21.83 8.32
N PHE A 410 -19.34 21.49 9.42
CA PHE A 410 -18.69 20.18 9.57
C PHE A 410 -19.69 19.06 9.83
N TYR A 411 -20.90 19.41 10.25
CA TYR A 411 -22.04 18.53 10.41
C TYR A 411 -23.30 19.28 9.94
N ASP A 412 -24.24 18.56 9.34
CA ASP A 412 -25.57 19.07 9.05
C ASP A 412 -26.51 18.80 10.24
N VAL A 413 -27.52 19.67 10.40
CA VAL A 413 -28.55 19.51 11.43
C VAL A 413 -29.69 18.62 10.92
N GLY A 414 -30.17 17.71 11.77
CA GLY A 414 -31.29 16.82 11.45
C GLY A 414 -32.67 17.46 11.65
N SER A 415 -32.75 18.45 12.54
CA SER A 415 -33.95 19.25 12.84
C SER A 415 -33.58 20.72 12.93
N GLY A 416 -34.50 21.59 12.51
CA GLY A 416 -34.29 23.04 12.44
C GLY A 416 -33.42 23.46 11.26
N GLY A 417 -32.78 24.62 11.41
CA GLY A 417 -31.93 25.22 10.39
C GLY A 417 -30.92 26.21 10.96
N ILE A 418 -29.82 26.37 10.23
CA ILE A 418 -28.81 27.40 10.47
C ILE A 418 -28.72 28.21 9.19
N ALA A 419 -28.75 29.52 9.31
CA ALA A 419 -28.70 30.42 8.16
C ALA A 419 -27.73 31.58 8.38
N ILE A 420 -27.11 32.03 7.28
CA ILE A 420 -26.36 33.29 7.20
C ILE A 420 -27.08 34.20 6.19
N ASP A 421 -27.44 35.41 6.61
CA ASP A 421 -28.22 36.36 5.80
C ASP A 421 -29.49 35.74 5.19
N GLY A 422 -30.14 34.86 5.95
CA GLY A 422 -31.36 34.16 5.55
C GLY A 422 -31.15 32.96 4.60
N GLN A 423 -29.91 32.66 4.20
CA GLN A 423 -29.57 31.50 3.36
C GLN A 423 -29.22 30.30 4.25
N ASP A 424 -29.96 29.19 4.14
CA ASP A 424 -29.66 27.97 4.90
C ASP A 424 -28.31 27.40 4.46
N LEU A 425 -27.49 27.01 5.43
CA LEU A 425 -26.14 26.50 5.17
C LEU A 425 -26.13 25.24 4.28
N ARG A 426 -27.23 24.47 4.27
CA ARG A 426 -27.40 23.27 3.44
C ARG A 426 -27.66 23.56 1.97
N ASP A 427 -28.02 24.79 1.65
CA ASP A 427 -28.42 25.22 0.30
C ASP A 427 -27.31 25.98 -0.45
N VAL A 428 -26.21 26.33 0.21
CA VAL A 428 -25.06 27.03 -0.39
C VAL A 428 -23.83 26.12 -0.53
N THR A 429 -22.86 26.51 -1.35
CA THR A 429 -21.60 25.77 -1.45
C THR A 429 -20.78 25.88 -0.16
N GLN A 430 -20.16 24.76 0.25
CA GLN A 430 -19.26 24.74 1.41
C GLN A 430 -18.05 25.66 1.23
N ALA A 431 -17.56 25.79 -0.01
CA ALA A 431 -16.41 26.62 -0.33
C ALA A 431 -16.69 28.10 -0.03
N SER A 432 -17.81 28.64 -0.53
CA SER A 432 -18.20 30.03 -0.27
C SER A 432 -18.52 30.27 1.21
N LEU A 433 -19.16 29.30 1.88
CA LEU A 433 -19.46 29.39 3.31
C LEU A 433 -18.18 29.53 4.16
N ARG A 434 -17.20 28.65 3.93
CA ARG A 434 -15.95 28.64 4.71
C ARG A 434 -15.05 29.83 4.38
N ALA A 435 -15.08 30.32 3.14
CA ALA A 435 -14.38 31.56 2.77
C ALA A 435 -14.93 32.80 3.50
N ALA A 436 -16.21 32.78 3.90
CA ALA A 436 -16.85 33.88 4.62
C ALA A 436 -16.64 33.84 6.14
N ILE A 437 -16.08 32.75 6.70
CA ILE A 437 -15.96 32.54 8.15
C ILE A 437 -14.48 32.40 8.54
N GLY A 438 -13.97 33.33 9.34
CA GLY A 438 -12.70 33.16 10.06
C GLY A 438 -12.89 32.36 11.34
N ILE A 439 -11.95 31.45 11.65
CA ILE A 439 -11.96 30.65 12.88
C ILE A 439 -10.58 30.62 13.54
N VAL A 440 -10.54 30.80 14.85
CA VAL A 440 -9.35 30.58 15.68
C VAL A 440 -9.70 29.48 16.69
N PRO A 441 -9.21 28.24 16.52
CA PRO A 441 -9.53 27.14 17.42
C PRO A 441 -8.78 27.27 18.76
N GLN A 442 -9.28 26.58 19.79
CA GLN A 442 -8.60 26.52 21.09
C GLN A 442 -7.21 25.87 20.97
N ASP A 443 -7.15 24.72 20.29
CA ASP A 443 -5.91 24.05 19.95
C ASP A 443 -5.56 24.43 18.51
N THR A 444 -4.64 25.39 18.35
CA THR A 444 -4.14 25.78 17.04
C THR A 444 -3.03 24.82 16.62
N VAL A 445 -3.18 24.20 15.45
CA VAL A 445 -2.18 23.30 14.87
C VAL A 445 -1.44 24.07 13.80
N LEU A 446 -0.11 24.05 13.88
CA LEU A 446 0.78 24.55 12.83
C LEU A 446 1.18 23.39 11.91
N PHE A 447 1.33 23.68 10.63
CA PHE A 447 2.03 22.81 9.71
C PHE A 447 3.52 22.83 10.04
N ASN A 448 4.17 21.67 9.94
CA ASN A 448 5.63 21.54 10.05
C ASN A 448 6.29 22.15 8.80
N ASP A 449 6.39 23.47 8.82
CA ASP A 449 6.88 24.35 7.75
C ASP A 449 7.28 25.69 8.38
N THR A 450 7.58 26.70 7.58
CA THR A 450 7.93 28.04 8.05
C THR A 450 6.76 28.79 8.68
N ILE A 451 7.07 29.78 9.53
CA ILE A 451 6.08 30.75 10.03
C ILE A 451 5.38 31.45 8.85
N GLU A 452 6.13 31.83 7.81
CA GLU A 452 5.59 32.44 6.60
C GLU A 452 4.53 31.57 5.94
N TYR A 453 4.81 30.27 5.76
CA TYR A 453 3.87 29.32 5.19
C TYR A 453 2.59 29.22 6.03
N ASN A 454 2.71 29.11 7.34
CA ASN A 454 1.57 28.99 8.25
C ASN A 454 0.66 30.23 8.23
N ILE A 455 1.22 31.43 8.11
CA ILE A 455 0.44 32.67 7.95
C ILE A 455 -0.19 32.73 6.55
N ALA A 456 0.57 32.42 5.50
CA ALA A 456 0.10 32.41 4.12
C ALA A 456 -0.99 31.36 3.86
N TYR A 457 -1.10 30.34 4.70
CA TYR A 457 -2.10 29.27 4.58
C TYR A 457 -3.55 29.79 4.54
N GLY A 458 -3.82 30.92 5.22
CA GLY A 458 -5.14 31.56 5.17
C GLY A 458 -5.51 32.16 3.81
N LYS A 459 -4.51 32.50 2.98
CA LYS A 459 -4.68 33.06 1.63
C LYS A 459 -3.52 32.58 0.74
N PRO A 460 -3.62 31.39 0.13
CA PRO A 460 -2.57 30.87 -0.75
C PRO A 460 -2.24 31.86 -1.88
N GLY A 461 -0.95 32.16 -2.05
CA GLY A 461 -0.47 33.17 -3.00
C GLY A 461 -0.38 34.60 -2.44
N ALA A 462 -0.61 34.80 -1.13
CA ALA A 462 -0.30 36.06 -0.46
C ALA A 462 1.18 36.44 -0.62
N THR A 463 1.44 37.73 -0.84
CA THR A 463 2.78 38.28 -0.91
C THR A 463 3.39 38.42 0.48
N HIS A 464 4.73 38.43 0.56
CA HIS A 464 5.44 38.65 1.82
C HIS A 464 4.97 39.92 2.55
N ALA A 465 4.69 41.01 1.82
CA ALA A 465 4.18 42.24 2.40
C ALA A 465 2.80 42.08 3.05
N GLU A 466 1.88 41.33 2.43
CA GLU A 466 0.57 41.02 3.01
C GLU A 466 0.70 40.16 4.27
N ILE A 467 1.64 39.21 4.28
CA ILE A 467 1.94 38.33 5.42
C ILE A 467 2.48 39.17 6.60
N VAL A 468 3.44 40.06 6.35
CA VAL A 468 3.98 40.97 7.36
C VAL A 468 2.90 41.90 7.91
N ALA A 469 2.05 42.46 7.03
CA ALA A 469 0.93 43.30 7.45
C ALA A 469 -0.06 42.55 8.35
N ALA A 470 -0.42 41.31 7.99
CA ALA A 470 -1.28 40.46 8.81
C ALA A 470 -0.65 40.14 10.18
N ALA A 471 0.66 39.82 10.22
CA ALA A 471 1.39 39.58 11.45
C ALA A 471 1.49 40.82 12.34
N ALA A 472 1.62 42.01 11.77
CA ALA A 472 1.61 43.27 12.51
C ALA A 472 0.24 43.56 13.12
N LEU A 473 -0.84 43.35 12.35
CA LEU A 473 -2.22 43.46 12.87
C LEU A 473 -2.50 42.45 13.98
N ALA A 474 -1.91 41.25 13.90
CA ALA A 474 -1.98 40.22 14.93
C ALA A 474 -1.00 40.43 16.10
N GLN A 475 -0.21 41.52 16.08
CA GLN A 475 0.78 41.86 17.12
C GLN A 475 1.85 40.78 17.37
N ILE A 476 2.24 40.05 16.32
CA ILE A 476 3.26 38.99 16.39
C ILE A 476 4.51 39.28 15.54
N HIS A 477 4.49 40.34 14.72
CA HIS A 477 5.61 40.70 13.84
C HIS A 477 6.95 40.83 14.59
N ASP A 478 7.00 41.59 15.67
CA ASP A 478 8.25 41.86 16.39
C ASP A 478 8.85 40.59 17.00
N PHE A 479 7.99 39.67 17.47
CA PHE A 479 8.44 38.35 17.93
C PHE A 479 9.06 37.57 16.77
N ILE A 480 8.35 37.47 15.63
CA ILE A 480 8.85 36.74 14.46
C ILE A 480 10.17 37.34 13.97
N ALA A 481 10.27 38.67 13.89
CA ALA A 481 11.47 39.38 13.47
C ALA A 481 12.65 39.20 14.43
N SER A 482 12.40 38.87 15.71
CA SER A 482 13.44 38.60 16.70
C SER A 482 14.03 37.19 16.59
N LEU A 483 13.38 36.27 15.86
CA LEU A 483 13.86 34.91 15.65
C LEU A 483 15.07 34.91 14.70
N PRO A 484 16.04 33.98 14.87
CA PRO A 484 17.23 33.92 14.02
C PRO A 484 16.94 33.87 12.52
N ASP A 485 15.90 33.10 12.12
CA ASP A 485 15.50 32.93 10.73
C ASP A 485 14.27 33.77 10.35
N GLY A 486 13.80 34.64 11.26
CA GLY A 486 12.65 35.50 11.03
C GLY A 486 11.40 34.70 10.61
N TYR A 487 10.78 35.12 9.51
CA TYR A 487 9.63 34.46 8.90
C TYR A 487 9.94 33.07 8.30
N ALA A 488 11.20 32.78 8.00
CA ALA A 488 11.64 31.48 7.51
C ALA A 488 11.87 30.46 8.64
N THR A 489 11.64 30.84 9.90
CA THR A 489 11.79 29.93 11.06
C THR A 489 10.83 28.73 10.91
N PRO A 490 11.34 27.48 10.96
CA PRO A 490 10.50 26.29 10.94
C PRO A 490 9.78 26.10 12.29
N VAL A 491 8.50 25.72 12.27
CA VAL A 491 7.62 25.56 13.46
C VAL A 491 6.79 24.29 13.46
#